data_AF-A0A1R3R7T8-F1
#
_entry.id   AF-A0A1R3R7T8-F1
#
_cell.length_a   1.000
_cell.length_b   1.000
_cell.length_c   1.000
_cell.angle_alpha   90.00
_cell.angle_beta   90.00
_cell.angle_gamma   90.00
#
_symmetry.space_group_name_H-M   'P 1'
#
loop_
_entity.id
_entity.type
_entity.pdbx_description
1 polymer ?
#
loop_
_entity_poly.entity_id
_entity_poly.type
_entity_poly.pdbx_seq_one_letter_code
_entity_poly.pdbx_strand_id
1 'polypeptide(L)'
;MADHIAAATAGMTRERNIEAQSAFASTLVHDVEKAPHPKEAPADRPHTNVYGSTIDTAPAPTGTDAVYAAKAALLNQALMDMGMGLYQWILFGITSVGWFLDSFWLMSFTIIAPASANEAQFFYSDNKEAYLFISLYVGLTTGATAWPWMSDLLGRKWMFTSTLVLMGMGGLVGAGMPAFTGLCVVGFVVGFAVAGNQAVDAMILLESVPASHQFLVALQGAFWGLGQLVASAVGWAFIAEYTCGTGPDEISTGTALAHQSRATHSSSSSSSSCHYVSNKGWRYVWWTFGCMTLFLYLCRFAFPLRETPKYLLAQRRDAEATQIVKDMAAYSTRPTWLEESSFARIDSTVDASAPASRRPSRTQSLVSSVGALGLAGLGLLWAVTGLTFILHQTYLRTYLTTQGVSAVTATSVTTAYLYSRYLYVALCAIPGPIVVGLLMEAKGLGRTRTGALVAVLTGLFMFLATVSRSRHALLAFECILSCLQTATLAVLITYTVEVFATPVRGYGLAVMGLSWGLFGLIARIITTFDGSAADGAAVWFCGAIWVVMGGAWMMVPETKGRAAA
;
A
#
# COMPACT_ATOMS: atom_id res chain seq x y z
N MET A 1 37.31 37.16 -44.53
CA MET A 1 37.77 38.08 -43.46
C MET A 1 36.69 38.36 -42.42
N ALA A 2 35.41 38.52 -42.82
CA ALA A 2 34.29 38.69 -41.89
C ALA A 2 34.04 37.49 -40.96
N ASP A 3 34.14 36.25 -41.45
CA ASP A 3 33.88 35.05 -40.61
C ASP A 3 34.93 34.80 -39.53
N HIS A 4 36.19 35.19 -39.77
CA HIS A 4 37.25 35.09 -38.77
C HIS A 4 37.09 36.11 -37.64
N ILE A 5 36.51 37.28 -37.94
CA ILE A 5 36.25 38.32 -36.92
C ILE A 5 35.06 37.92 -36.04
N ALA A 6 34.04 37.29 -36.62
CA ALA A 6 32.88 36.77 -35.89
C ALA A 6 33.24 35.59 -34.94
N ALA A 7 34.11 34.69 -35.36
CA ALA A 7 34.59 33.59 -34.52
C ALA A 7 35.45 34.10 -33.34
N ALA A 8 36.30 35.12 -33.57
CA ALA A 8 37.12 35.71 -32.52
C ALA A 8 36.29 36.49 -31.49
N THR A 9 35.26 37.22 -31.93
CA THR A 9 34.33 37.92 -31.01
C THR A 9 33.46 36.97 -30.21
N ALA A 10 33.02 35.85 -30.79
CA ALA A 10 32.31 34.81 -30.05
C ALA A 10 33.20 34.12 -28.99
N GLY A 11 34.49 33.87 -29.30
CA GLY A 11 35.46 33.35 -28.35
C GLY A 11 35.69 34.29 -27.16
N MET A 12 35.93 35.57 -27.42
CA MET A 12 36.14 36.58 -26.38
C MET A 12 34.90 36.80 -25.48
N THR A 13 33.70 36.67 -26.04
CA THR A 13 32.45 36.80 -25.26
C THR A 13 32.25 35.59 -24.34
N ARG A 14 32.68 34.40 -24.78
CA ARG A 14 32.65 33.18 -23.97
C ARG A 14 33.66 33.21 -22.83
N GLU A 15 34.88 33.68 -23.07
CA GLU A 15 35.90 33.83 -22.02
C GLU A 15 35.49 34.87 -20.97
N ARG A 16 34.96 36.02 -21.38
CA ARG A 16 34.43 37.04 -20.43
C ARG A 16 33.26 36.51 -19.60
N ASN A 17 32.40 35.67 -20.17
CA ASN A 17 31.31 35.05 -19.41
C ASN A 17 31.82 34.03 -18.39
N ILE A 18 32.88 33.28 -18.71
CA ILE A 18 33.54 32.34 -17.77
C ILE A 18 34.24 33.11 -16.65
N GLU A 19 34.95 34.20 -16.97
CA GLU A 19 35.58 35.08 -15.97
C GLU A 19 34.54 35.77 -15.07
N ALA A 20 33.42 36.23 -15.64
CA ALA A 20 32.33 36.82 -14.86
C ALA A 20 31.65 35.80 -13.94
N GLN A 21 31.47 34.55 -14.39
CA GLN A 21 30.95 33.45 -13.57
C GLN A 21 31.95 33.05 -12.48
N SER A 22 33.25 33.03 -12.77
CA SER A 22 34.32 32.77 -11.79
C SER A 22 34.44 33.88 -10.76
N ALA A 23 34.33 35.14 -11.17
CA ALA A 23 34.36 36.29 -10.28
C ALA A 23 33.13 36.31 -9.37
N PHE A 24 31.95 36.02 -9.92
CA PHE A 24 30.70 35.92 -9.15
C PHE A 24 30.74 34.77 -8.15
N ALA A 25 31.29 33.61 -8.54
CA ALA A 25 31.54 32.48 -7.65
C ALA A 25 32.55 32.83 -6.54
N SER A 26 33.62 33.56 -6.86
CA SER A 26 34.62 33.99 -5.88
C SER A 26 34.06 34.99 -4.87
N THR A 27 33.18 35.90 -5.27
CA THR A 27 32.52 36.83 -4.35
C THR A 27 31.49 36.14 -3.46
N LEU A 28 30.76 35.14 -3.97
CA LEU A 28 29.84 34.31 -3.18
C LEU A 28 30.57 33.48 -2.13
N VAL A 29 31.76 32.95 -2.45
CA VAL A 29 32.60 32.23 -1.48
C VAL A 29 33.10 33.18 -0.38
N HIS A 30 33.49 34.41 -0.74
CA HIS A 30 34.04 35.38 0.20
C HIS A 30 33.01 35.97 1.17
N ASP A 31 31.75 36.13 0.72
CA ASP A 31 30.64 36.59 1.57
C ASP A 31 30.11 35.49 2.51
N VAL A 32 30.26 34.21 2.15
CA VAL A 32 29.90 33.05 2.99
C VAL A 32 30.92 32.82 4.11
N GLU A 33 32.20 33.11 3.88
CA GLU A 33 33.26 32.98 4.90
C GLU A 33 33.11 34.03 6.02
N LYS A 34 32.32 35.09 5.80
CA LYS A 34 31.96 36.12 6.79
C LYS A 34 30.63 35.89 7.50
N ALA A 35 29.85 34.88 7.11
CA ALA A 35 28.65 34.51 7.88
C ALA A 35 29.10 33.99 9.25
N PRO A 36 28.51 34.47 10.37
CA PRO A 36 28.93 34.03 11.69
C PRO A 36 28.74 32.51 11.79
N HIS A 37 29.84 31.78 11.90
CA HIS A 37 29.82 30.35 12.21
C HIS A 37 28.89 30.13 13.41
N PRO A 38 27.78 29.39 13.25
CA PRO A 38 27.10 28.84 14.41
C PRO A 38 28.16 28.00 15.13
N LYS A 39 28.29 28.24 16.44
CA LYS A 39 29.04 27.41 17.39
C LYS A 39 29.06 25.95 16.93
N GLU A 40 30.25 25.36 16.87
CA GLU A 40 30.52 23.94 16.60
C GLU A 40 29.26 23.09 16.63
N ALA A 41 28.82 22.62 15.45
CA ALA A 41 27.81 21.58 15.36
C ALA A 41 28.20 20.47 16.35
N PRO A 42 27.30 20.04 17.25
CA PRO A 42 27.65 19.03 18.25
C PRO A 42 28.19 17.81 17.51
N ALA A 43 29.47 17.51 17.77
CA ALA A 43 30.21 16.43 17.14
C ALA A 43 29.40 15.12 17.06
N ASP A 44 29.30 14.58 15.85
CA ASP A 44 29.17 13.16 15.48
C ASP A 44 28.60 12.22 16.56
N ARG A 45 27.34 12.43 16.97
CA ARG A 45 26.61 11.32 17.58
C ARG A 45 26.07 10.46 16.44
N PRO A 46 26.51 9.20 16.30
CA PRO A 46 25.95 8.31 15.30
C PRO A 46 24.45 8.18 15.56
N HIS A 47 23.65 8.53 14.57
CA HIS A 47 22.21 8.36 14.65
C HIS A 47 21.87 6.88 14.79
N THR A 48 21.03 6.51 15.76
CA THR A 48 20.68 5.11 16.02
C THR A 48 19.21 4.83 15.82
N ASN A 49 18.88 3.57 15.50
CA ASN A 49 17.51 3.08 15.50
C ASN A 49 16.99 2.81 16.93
N VAL A 50 15.75 2.30 17.03
CA VAL A 50 15.07 1.96 18.30
C VAL A 50 15.88 0.99 19.18
N TYR A 51 16.71 0.14 18.59
CA TYR A 51 17.56 -0.84 19.30
C TYR A 51 19.03 -0.44 19.39
N GLY A 52 19.37 0.82 19.07
CA GLY A 52 20.73 1.36 19.22
C GLY A 52 21.72 0.96 18.12
N SER A 53 21.27 0.49 16.94
CA SER A 53 22.17 0.27 15.79
C SER A 53 22.32 1.54 14.96
N THR A 54 23.56 1.86 14.57
CA THR A 54 23.90 3.03 13.76
C THR A 54 23.20 3.03 12.40
N ILE A 55 22.72 4.19 11.99
CA ILE A 55 22.05 4.44 10.72
C ILE A 55 23.01 5.16 9.78
N ASP A 56 23.18 4.60 8.59
CA ASP A 56 23.89 5.21 7.48
C ASP A 56 22.94 6.15 6.72
N THR A 57 23.20 7.45 6.81
CA THR A 57 22.45 8.51 6.11
C THR A 57 22.99 8.80 4.72
N ALA A 58 24.15 8.26 4.36
CA ALA A 58 24.80 8.43 3.05
C ALA A 58 24.94 7.11 2.28
N PRO A 59 23.90 6.24 2.17
CA PRO A 59 24.02 5.05 1.36
C PRO A 59 24.20 5.49 -0.09
N ALA A 60 25.31 5.11 -0.72
CA ALA A 60 25.55 5.31 -2.14
C ALA A 60 24.38 4.68 -2.93
N PRO A 61 23.47 5.47 -3.51
CA PRO A 61 22.31 4.91 -4.17
C PRO A 61 22.76 4.38 -5.52
N THR A 62 22.88 3.06 -5.58
CA THR A 62 23.20 2.34 -6.81
C THR A 62 22.02 2.48 -7.77
N GLY A 63 22.27 3.12 -8.92
CA GLY A 63 21.26 3.27 -9.98
C GLY A 63 20.64 4.66 -10.13
N THR A 64 21.04 5.65 -9.35
CA THR A 64 20.61 7.05 -9.53
C THR A 64 21.78 7.97 -9.90
N ASP A 65 21.43 9.17 -10.39
CA ASP A 65 22.39 10.24 -10.66
C ASP A 65 23.21 10.55 -9.39
N ALA A 66 24.54 10.70 -9.52
CA ALA A 66 25.46 10.94 -8.40
C ALA A 66 25.15 12.26 -7.69
N VAL A 67 24.61 13.23 -8.42
CA VAL A 67 24.17 14.52 -7.87
C VAL A 67 22.94 14.34 -7.00
N TYR A 68 21.94 13.60 -7.49
CA TYR A 68 20.74 13.27 -6.73
C TYR A 68 21.08 12.50 -5.46
N ALA A 69 21.97 11.51 -5.58
CA ALA A 69 22.49 10.72 -4.47
C ALA A 69 23.02 11.58 -3.32
N ALA A 70 23.92 12.51 -3.65
CA ALA A 70 24.54 13.40 -2.68
C ALA A 70 23.51 14.34 -2.03
N LYS A 71 22.58 14.89 -2.81
CA LYS A 71 21.49 15.73 -2.29
C LYS A 71 20.55 14.95 -1.37
N ALA A 72 20.19 13.73 -1.73
CA ALA A 72 19.33 12.86 -0.91
C ALA A 72 20.00 12.49 0.42
N ALA A 73 21.32 12.21 0.41
CA ALA A 73 22.09 11.96 1.63
C ALA A 73 22.09 13.18 2.57
N LEU A 74 22.32 14.37 2.02
CA LEU A 74 22.28 15.63 2.78
C LEU A 74 20.88 15.89 3.37
N LEU A 75 19.83 15.68 2.58
CA LEU A 75 18.45 15.80 3.04
C LEU A 75 18.13 14.79 4.15
N ASN A 76 18.57 13.54 4.02
CA ASN A 76 18.40 12.51 5.04
C ASN A 76 19.08 12.89 6.35
N GLN A 77 20.27 13.49 6.30
CA GLN A 77 20.95 14.01 7.47
C GLN A 77 20.15 15.13 8.14
N ALA A 78 19.66 16.11 7.36
CA ALA A 78 18.82 17.19 7.89
C ALA A 78 17.52 16.67 8.54
N LEU A 79 16.87 15.67 7.94
CA LEU A 79 15.68 15.02 8.52
C LEU A 79 15.99 14.26 9.81
N MET A 80 17.16 13.62 9.89
CA MET A 80 17.62 12.92 11.09
C MET A 80 17.95 13.88 12.23
N ASP A 81 18.63 14.99 11.95
CA ASP A 81 18.95 16.03 12.92
C ASP A 81 17.69 16.76 13.41
N MET A 82 16.73 17.01 12.51
CA MET A 82 15.41 17.52 12.87
C MET A 82 14.64 16.52 13.75
N GLY A 83 14.80 15.21 13.51
CA GLY A 83 14.12 14.14 14.22
C GLY A 83 12.61 14.09 13.96
N MET A 84 11.91 13.19 14.67
CA MET A 84 10.46 12.96 14.48
C MET A 84 9.63 14.10 15.11
N GLY A 85 9.08 14.98 14.28
CA GLY A 85 8.25 16.14 14.65
C GLY A 85 6.74 15.89 14.57
N LEU A 86 5.94 16.87 15.03
CA LEU A 86 4.47 16.81 15.00
C LEU A 86 3.93 16.64 13.57
N TYR A 87 4.54 17.31 12.59
CA TYR A 87 4.13 17.18 11.19
C TYR A 87 4.20 15.73 10.71
N GLN A 88 5.29 15.02 11.05
CA GLN A 88 5.52 13.64 10.63
C GLN A 88 4.59 12.66 11.36
N TRP A 89 4.26 12.92 12.63
CA TRP A 89 3.28 12.10 13.36
C TRP A 89 1.87 12.26 12.80
N ILE A 90 1.46 13.48 12.44
CA ILE A 90 0.18 13.70 11.77
C ILE A 90 0.18 13.07 10.37
N LEU A 91 1.29 13.17 9.63
CA LEU A 91 1.46 12.52 8.33
C LEU A 91 1.33 10.99 8.43
N PHE A 92 1.93 10.38 9.46
CA PHE A 92 1.75 8.96 9.76
C PHE A 92 0.29 8.61 10.00
N GLY A 93 -0.44 9.41 10.80
CA GLY A 93 -1.87 9.20 11.02
C GLY A 93 -2.70 9.28 9.74
N ILE A 94 -2.49 10.31 8.91
CA ILE A 94 -3.24 10.52 7.67
C ILE A 94 -2.98 9.42 6.65
N THR A 95 -1.72 9.03 6.45
CA THR A 95 -1.36 7.94 5.54
C THR A 95 -1.83 6.58 6.06
N SER A 96 -1.86 6.38 7.39
CA SER A 96 -2.45 5.17 8.00
C SER A 96 -3.97 5.06 7.81
N VAL A 97 -4.69 6.19 7.78
CA VAL A 97 -6.12 6.21 7.43
C VAL A 97 -6.34 5.75 5.98
N GLY A 98 -5.40 6.00 5.08
CA GLY A 98 -5.44 5.46 3.72
C GLY A 98 -5.37 3.93 3.71
N TRP A 99 -4.42 3.33 4.42
CA TRP A 99 -4.35 1.87 4.60
C TRP A 99 -5.62 1.27 5.23
N PHE A 100 -6.21 1.98 6.20
CA PHE A 100 -7.51 1.62 6.76
C PHE A 100 -8.59 1.58 5.68
N LEU A 101 -8.69 2.63 4.85
CA LEU A 101 -9.68 2.74 3.78
C LEU A 101 -9.50 1.67 2.70
N ASP A 102 -8.27 1.32 2.36
CA ASP A 102 -7.96 0.30 1.35
C ASP A 102 -8.54 -1.06 1.76
N SER A 103 -8.24 -1.45 3.00
CA SER A 103 -8.76 -2.72 3.52
C SER A 103 -10.26 -2.67 3.80
N PHE A 104 -10.78 -1.52 4.22
CA PHE A 104 -12.20 -1.29 4.44
C PHE A 104 -12.98 -1.50 3.14
N TRP A 105 -12.50 -0.95 2.02
CA TRP A 105 -13.10 -1.14 0.71
C TRP A 105 -12.95 -2.56 0.20
N LEU A 106 -11.79 -3.23 0.35
CA LEU A 106 -11.67 -4.65 -0.02
C LEU A 106 -12.64 -5.54 0.76
N MET A 107 -12.82 -5.27 2.06
CA MET A 107 -13.79 -6.01 2.87
C MET A 107 -15.23 -5.73 2.45
N SER A 108 -15.54 -4.51 1.97
CA SER A 108 -16.88 -4.16 1.49
C SER A 108 -17.38 -5.11 0.39
N PHE A 109 -16.52 -5.57 -0.52
CA PHE A 109 -16.88 -6.52 -1.58
C PHE A 109 -17.26 -7.88 -0.99
N THR A 110 -16.53 -8.34 0.03
CA THR A 110 -16.84 -9.59 0.74
C THR A 110 -18.19 -9.51 1.46
N ILE A 111 -18.55 -8.33 1.96
CA ILE A 111 -19.81 -8.07 2.66
C ILE A 111 -20.99 -8.04 1.68
N ILE A 112 -20.86 -7.37 0.54
CA ILE A 112 -21.98 -7.19 -0.39
C ILE A 112 -22.14 -8.32 -1.41
N ALA A 113 -21.11 -9.14 -1.63
CA ALA A 113 -21.09 -10.15 -2.69
C ALA A 113 -22.28 -11.11 -2.62
N PRO A 114 -22.62 -11.74 -1.48
CA PRO A 114 -23.75 -12.67 -1.43
C PRO A 114 -25.10 -11.98 -1.71
N ALA A 115 -25.34 -10.83 -1.08
CA ALA A 115 -26.59 -10.09 -1.21
C ALA A 115 -26.80 -9.53 -2.63
N SER A 116 -25.74 -9.01 -3.25
CA SER A 116 -25.80 -8.50 -4.63
C SER A 116 -25.92 -9.61 -5.67
N ALA A 117 -25.34 -10.79 -5.41
CA ALA A 117 -25.48 -11.95 -6.29
C ALA A 117 -26.91 -12.53 -6.27
N ASN A 118 -27.58 -12.53 -5.11
CA ASN A 118 -29.00 -12.92 -5.01
C ASN A 118 -29.90 -12.05 -5.90
N GLU A 119 -29.64 -10.75 -5.98
CA GLU A 119 -30.37 -9.83 -6.88
C GLU A 119 -30.01 -10.06 -8.37
N ALA A 120 -28.79 -10.51 -8.65
CA ALA A 120 -28.36 -10.80 -10.02
C ALA A 120 -29.05 -12.05 -10.61
N GLN A 121 -29.51 -12.98 -9.77
CA GLN A 121 -30.20 -14.21 -10.21
C GLN A 121 -31.54 -13.95 -10.93
N PHE A 122 -32.12 -12.76 -10.80
CA PHE A 122 -33.30 -12.38 -11.59
C PHE A 122 -32.99 -12.20 -13.09
N PHE A 123 -31.75 -11.85 -13.42
CA PHE A 123 -31.34 -11.56 -14.79
C PHE A 123 -30.44 -12.68 -15.38
N TYR A 124 -29.82 -13.49 -14.53
CA TYR A 124 -28.87 -14.54 -14.92
C TYR A 124 -29.21 -15.86 -14.23
N SER A 125 -29.13 -16.98 -14.95
CA SER A 125 -29.46 -18.32 -14.42
C SER A 125 -28.44 -18.87 -13.41
N ASP A 126 -27.18 -18.42 -13.48
CA ASP A 126 -26.09 -18.98 -12.66
C ASP A 126 -25.64 -17.96 -11.60
N ASN A 127 -25.03 -18.45 -10.52
CA ASN A 127 -24.38 -17.57 -9.54
C ASN A 127 -23.19 -16.83 -10.19
N LYS A 128 -23.31 -15.50 -10.32
CA LYS A 128 -22.27 -14.63 -10.90
C LYS A 128 -21.47 -13.86 -9.84
N GLU A 129 -21.58 -14.20 -8.55
CA GLU A 129 -20.85 -13.57 -7.44
C GLU A 129 -19.36 -13.38 -7.73
N ALA A 130 -18.72 -14.40 -8.31
CA ALA A 130 -17.29 -14.40 -8.60
C ALA A 130 -16.87 -13.30 -9.60
N TYR A 131 -17.75 -12.88 -10.51
CA TYR A 131 -17.45 -11.82 -11.49
C TYR A 131 -17.19 -10.46 -10.82
N LEU A 132 -17.83 -10.21 -9.67
CA LEU A 132 -17.60 -9.00 -8.90
C LEU A 132 -16.17 -8.96 -8.33
N PHE A 133 -15.65 -10.10 -7.87
CA PHE A 133 -14.27 -10.21 -7.44
C PHE A 133 -13.29 -10.18 -8.61
N ILE A 134 -13.62 -10.79 -9.75
CA ILE A 134 -12.79 -10.68 -10.96
C ILE A 134 -12.66 -9.21 -11.37
N SER A 135 -13.77 -8.46 -11.42
CA SER A 135 -13.72 -7.04 -11.80
C SER A 135 -12.91 -6.20 -10.81
N LEU A 136 -13.07 -6.45 -9.51
CA LEU A 136 -12.25 -5.86 -8.45
C LEU A 136 -10.76 -6.12 -8.71
N TYR A 137 -10.36 -7.36 -8.99
CA TYR A 137 -8.93 -7.71 -9.18
C TYR A 137 -8.34 -7.19 -10.49
N VAL A 138 -9.13 -7.07 -11.56
CA VAL A 138 -8.70 -6.34 -12.77
C VAL A 138 -8.46 -4.87 -12.42
N GLY A 139 -9.32 -4.27 -11.59
CA GLY A 139 -9.14 -2.92 -11.06
C GLY A 139 -7.86 -2.81 -10.22
N LEU A 140 -7.68 -3.71 -9.26
CA LEU A 140 -6.50 -3.72 -8.38
C LEU A 140 -5.20 -3.87 -9.17
N THR A 141 -5.18 -4.73 -10.19
CA THR A 141 -3.98 -4.96 -11.03
C THR A 141 -3.60 -3.73 -11.83
N THR A 142 -4.60 -3.11 -12.48
CA THR A 142 -4.39 -1.90 -13.28
C THR A 142 -4.05 -0.70 -12.40
N GLY A 143 -4.69 -0.57 -11.23
CA GLY A 143 -4.42 0.46 -10.23
C GLY A 143 -3.02 0.35 -9.61
N ALA A 144 -2.63 -0.85 -9.15
CA ALA A 144 -1.32 -1.10 -8.56
C ALA A 144 -0.17 -0.77 -9.52
N THR A 145 -0.43 -0.82 -10.83
CA THR A 145 0.54 -0.43 -11.87
C THR A 145 0.47 1.08 -12.16
N ALA A 146 -0.74 1.61 -12.37
CA ALA A 146 -0.92 2.97 -12.86
C ALA A 146 -0.58 4.04 -11.82
N TRP A 147 -1.08 3.91 -10.58
CA TRP A 147 -0.94 4.97 -9.57
C TRP A 147 0.52 5.21 -9.13
N PRO A 148 1.32 4.18 -8.81
CA PRO A 148 2.71 4.41 -8.44
C PRO A 148 3.50 5.02 -9.58
N TRP A 149 3.30 4.54 -10.81
CA TRP A 149 3.97 5.09 -11.98
C TRP A 149 3.57 6.55 -12.27
N MET A 150 2.28 6.87 -12.19
CA MET A 150 1.78 8.23 -12.35
C MET A 150 2.27 9.16 -11.21
N SER A 151 2.52 8.65 -10.00
CA SER A 151 3.02 9.46 -8.88
C SER A 151 4.45 9.97 -9.07
N ASP A 152 5.25 9.29 -9.90
CA ASP A 152 6.56 9.78 -10.34
C ASP A 152 6.46 10.90 -11.39
N LEU A 153 5.32 11.03 -12.08
CA LEU A 153 5.10 12.03 -13.13
C LEU A 153 4.36 13.26 -12.62
N LEU A 154 3.30 13.04 -11.83
CA LEU A 154 2.34 14.06 -11.41
C LEU A 154 2.56 14.55 -9.97
N GLY A 155 3.42 13.87 -9.20
CA GLY A 155 3.62 14.11 -7.77
C GLY A 155 2.77 13.21 -6.89
N ARG A 156 3.13 13.09 -5.62
CA ARG A 156 2.47 12.17 -4.67
C ARG A 156 1.20 12.79 -4.10
N LYS A 157 1.18 14.12 -3.88
CA LYS A 157 0.04 14.82 -3.26
C LYS A 157 -1.28 14.67 -4.03
N TRP A 158 -1.24 14.90 -5.34
CA TRP A 158 -2.42 14.82 -6.20
C TRP A 158 -2.97 13.40 -6.23
N MET A 159 -2.07 12.43 -6.41
CA MET A 159 -2.39 11.01 -6.48
C MET A 159 -3.04 10.50 -5.19
N PHE A 160 -2.47 10.85 -4.04
CA PHE A 160 -3.03 10.48 -2.74
C PHE A 160 -4.41 11.10 -2.48
N THR A 161 -4.76 12.19 -3.18
CA THR A 161 -6.06 12.87 -2.99
C THR A 161 -7.11 12.31 -3.95
N SER A 162 -6.73 11.99 -5.18
CA SER A 162 -7.63 11.47 -6.22
C SER A 162 -8.17 10.07 -5.92
N THR A 163 -7.37 9.20 -5.30
CA THR A 163 -7.78 7.82 -4.94
C THR A 163 -8.99 7.81 -4.01
N LEU A 164 -8.99 8.64 -2.95
CA LEU A 164 -10.10 8.71 -1.99
C LEU A 164 -11.40 9.21 -2.61
N VAL A 165 -11.33 10.20 -3.51
CA VAL A 165 -12.51 10.70 -4.22
C VAL A 165 -13.09 9.60 -5.10
N LEU A 166 -12.24 8.88 -5.83
CA LEU A 166 -12.69 7.77 -6.69
C LEU A 166 -13.31 6.64 -5.87
N MET A 167 -12.73 6.27 -4.73
CA MET A 167 -13.33 5.26 -3.82
C MET A 167 -14.68 5.73 -3.27
N GLY A 168 -14.75 6.94 -2.72
CA GLY A 168 -15.96 7.49 -2.12
C GLY A 168 -17.11 7.65 -3.13
N MET A 169 -16.82 8.23 -4.30
CA MET A 169 -17.78 8.36 -5.40
C MET A 169 -18.18 7.00 -5.97
N GLY A 170 -17.23 6.08 -6.12
CA GLY A 170 -17.50 4.70 -6.53
C GLY A 170 -18.49 4.01 -5.59
N GLY A 171 -18.35 4.20 -4.28
CA GLY A 171 -19.32 3.75 -3.29
C GLY A 171 -20.73 4.26 -3.52
N LEU A 172 -20.87 5.58 -3.69
CA LEU A 172 -22.17 6.23 -3.88
C LEU A 172 -22.86 5.79 -5.18
N VAL A 173 -22.10 5.76 -6.27
CA VAL A 173 -22.58 5.35 -7.60
C VAL A 173 -22.91 3.87 -7.62
N GLY A 174 -22.05 3.03 -7.03
CA GLY A 174 -22.21 1.58 -6.98
C GLY A 174 -23.44 1.14 -6.19
N ALA A 175 -23.72 1.77 -5.05
CA ALA A 175 -24.94 1.54 -4.28
C ALA A 175 -26.22 1.85 -5.06
N GLY A 176 -26.16 2.76 -6.04
CA GLY A 176 -27.27 3.12 -6.91
C GLY A 176 -27.40 2.26 -8.18
N MET A 177 -26.49 1.31 -8.43
CA MET A 177 -26.51 0.54 -9.68
C MET A 177 -27.73 -0.40 -9.75
N PRO A 178 -28.56 -0.33 -10.82
CA PRO A 178 -29.71 -1.20 -10.98
C PRO A 178 -29.34 -2.57 -11.58
N ALA A 179 -28.14 -2.69 -12.18
CA ALA A 179 -27.68 -3.89 -12.85
C ALA A 179 -26.36 -4.39 -12.26
N PHE A 180 -26.23 -5.71 -12.10
CA PHE A 180 -25.01 -6.35 -11.58
C PHE A 180 -23.77 -6.07 -12.44
N THR A 181 -23.93 -5.96 -13.77
CA THR A 181 -22.85 -5.56 -14.67
C THR A 181 -22.35 -4.15 -14.38
N GLY A 182 -23.27 -3.21 -14.11
CA GLY A 182 -22.91 -1.85 -13.69
C GLY A 182 -22.16 -1.84 -12.36
N LEU A 183 -22.59 -2.68 -11.40
CA LEU A 183 -21.89 -2.88 -10.15
C LEU A 183 -20.46 -3.43 -10.36
N CYS A 184 -20.27 -4.36 -11.30
CA CYS A 184 -18.94 -4.88 -11.65
C CYS A 184 -18.03 -3.79 -12.25
N VAL A 185 -18.56 -2.92 -13.11
CA VAL A 185 -17.80 -1.79 -13.69
C VAL A 185 -17.39 -0.80 -12.60
N VAL A 186 -18.31 -0.45 -11.69
CA VAL A 186 -17.97 0.38 -10.53
C VAL A 186 -16.96 -0.36 -9.63
N GLY A 187 -17.09 -1.67 -9.50
CA GLY A 187 -16.17 -2.52 -8.76
C GLY A 187 -14.73 -2.46 -9.29
N PHE A 188 -14.57 -2.40 -10.62
CA PHE A 188 -13.29 -2.14 -11.26
C PHE A 188 -12.74 -0.75 -10.89
N VAL A 189 -13.57 0.30 -10.92
CA VAL A 189 -13.14 1.67 -10.58
C VAL A 189 -12.71 1.78 -9.11
N VAL A 190 -13.45 1.17 -8.20
CA VAL A 190 -13.09 1.12 -6.78
C VAL A 190 -11.80 0.31 -6.58
N GLY A 191 -11.66 -0.85 -7.22
CA GLY A 191 -10.42 -1.64 -7.20
C GLY A 191 -9.22 -0.86 -7.74
N PHE A 192 -9.39 -0.13 -8.84
CA PHE A 192 -8.38 0.75 -9.39
C PHE A 192 -7.94 1.79 -8.36
N ALA A 193 -8.87 2.44 -7.67
CA ALA A 193 -8.57 3.47 -6.68
C ALA A 193 -7.90 2.93 -5.41
N VAL A 194 -8.37 1.80 -4.88
CA VAL A 194 -7.83 1.14 -3.67
C VAL A 194 -6.36 0.77 -3.85
N ALA A 195 -6.00 0.12 -4.96
CA ALA A 195 -4.63 -0.34 -5.17
C ALA A 195 -3.60 0.80 -5.26
N GLY A 196 -4.03 1.98 -5.69
CA GLY A 196 -3.13 3.13 -5.80
C GLY A 196 -2.79 3.79 -4.48
N ASN A 197 -3.77 3.81 -3.58
CA ASN A 197 -3.65 4.51 -2.32
C ASN A 197 -2.55 3.88 -1.44
N GLN A 198 -2.56 2.55 -1.30
CA GLN A 198 -1.58 1.80 -0.50
C GLN A 198 -0.11 2.12 -0.84
N ALA A 199 0.22 2.13 -2.13
CA ALA A 199 1.58 2.37 -2.59
C ALA A 199 2.01 3.83 -2.42
N VAL A 200 1.10 4.77 -2.72
CA VAL A 200 1.37 6.21 -2.59
C VAL A 200 1.53 6.61 -1.12
N ASP A 201 0.76 6.01 -0.21
CA ASP A 201 0.83 6.26 1.24
C ASP A 201 2.19 5.90 1.81
N ALA A 202 2.70 4.72 1.44
CA ALA A 202 4.00 4.25 1.88
C ALA A 202 5.13 5.14 1.34
N MET A 203 5.03 5.61 0.09
CA MET A 203 6.02 6.54 -0.50
C MET A 203 6.02 7.90 0.22
N ILE A 204 4.84 8.48 0.45
CA ILE A 204 4.72 9.78 1.12
C ILE A 204 5.33 9.73 2.51
N LEU A 205 5.02 8.68 3.28
CA LEU A 205 5.56 8.54 4.62
C LEU A 205 7.08 8.36 4.58
N LEU A 206 7.58 7.41 3.79
CA LEU A 206 9.01 7.09 3.71
C LEU A 206 9.87 8.29 3.24
N GLU A 207 9.35 9.10 2.32
CA GLU A 207 10.08 10.24 1.77
C GLU A 207 10.13 11.45 2.72
N SER A 208 9.30 11.46 3.76
CA SER A 208 9.15 12.57 4.70
C SER A 208 9.58 12.25 6.14
N VAL A 209 9.73 10.98 6.52
CA VAL A 209 10.16 10.57 7.87
C VAL A 209 11.68 10.42 8.00
N PRO A 210 12.23 10.59 9.22
CA PRO A 210 13.63 10.29 9.48
C PRO A 210 13.89 8.78 9.36
N ALA A 211 15.12 8.42 8.96
CA ALA A 211 15.53 7.03 8.78
C ALA A 211 15.34 6.15 10.04
N SER A 212 15.43 6.73 11.24
CA SER A 212 15.19 6.02 12.51
C SER A 212 13.75 5.52 12.70
N HIS A 213 12.79 6.08 11.96
CA HIS A 213 11.36 5.80 12.09
C HIS A 213 10.77 5.15 10.82
N GLN A 214 11.59 4.63 9.90
CA GLN A 214 11.10 3.97 8.68
C GLN A 214 10.24 2.74 8.96
N PHE A 215 10.43 2.08 10.11
CA PHE A 215 9.59 0.98 10.57
C PHE A 215 8.10 1.35 10.72
N LEU A 216 7.78 2.65 10.80
CA LEU A 216 6.38 3.12 10.82
C LEU A 216 5.64 2.74 9.54
N VAL A 217 6.32 2.57 8.40
CA VAL A 217 5.70 2.07 7.16
C VAL A 217 5.12 0.66 7.39
N ALA A 218 5.84 -0.22 8.09
CA ALA A 218 5.31 -1.53 8.46
C ALA A 218 4.13 -1.40 9.44
N LEU A 219 4.21 -0.45 10.38
CA LEU A 219 3.16 -0.22 11.38
C LEU A 219 1.83 0.26 10.77
N GLN A 220 1.87 0.94 9.61
CA GLN A 220 0.64 1.29 8.85
C GLN A 220 -0.20 0.06 8.54
N GLY A 221 0.43 -1.11 8.35
CA GLY A 221 -0.28 -2.36 8.13
C GLY A 221 -1.25 -2.73 9.26
N ALA A 222 -1.06 -2.26 10.50
CA ALA A 222 -2.00 -2.54 11.60
C ALA A 222 -3.40 -1.94 11.32
N PHE A 223 -3.44 -0.83 10.59
CA PHE A 223 -4.68 -0.18 10.18
C PHE A 223 -5.46 -0.99 9.13
N TRP A 224 -4.81 -1.93 8.44
CA TRP A 224 -5.48 -2.88 7.55
C TRP A 224 -6.52 -3.71 8.32
N GLY A 225 -6.10 -4.36 9.42
CA GLY A 225 -7.00 -5.16 10.26
C GLY A 225 -8.12 -4.30 10.87
N LEU A 226 -7.80 -3.07 11.28
CA LEU A 226 -8.80 -2.11 11.76
C LEU A 226 -9.84 -1.76 10.68
N GLY A 227 -9.40 -1.59 9.43
CA GLY A 227 -10.27 -1.37 8.27
C GLY A 227 -11.26 -2.50 8.05
N GLN A 228 -10.77 -3.75 8.06
CA GLN A 228 -11.63 -4.94 7.95
C GLN A 228 -12.61 -5.03 9.12
N LEU A 229 -12.16 -4.71 10.33
CA LEU A 229 -12.97 -4.77 11.54
C LEU A 229 -14.15 -3.79 11.47
N VAL A 230 -13.87 -2.52 11.15
CA VAL A 230 -14.91 -1.49 11.03
C VAL A 230 -15.85 -1.78 9.86
N ALA A 231 -15.32 -2.20 8.70
CA ALA A 231 -16.14 -2.61 7.57
C ALA A 231 -17.11 -3.74 7.96
N SER A 232 -16.60 -4.78 8.61
CA SER A 232 -17.40 -5.94 9.03
C SER A 232 -18.45 -5.56 10.06
N ALA A 233 -18.11 -4.71 11.03
CA ALA A 233 -19.04 -4.27 12.08
C ALA A 233 -20.19 -3.42 11.52
N VAL A 234 -19.88 -2.41 10.70
CA VAL A 234 -20.89 -1.54 10.08
C VAL A 234 -21.70 -2.33 9.04
N GLY A 235 -21.03 -3.19 8.27
CA GLY A 235 -21.67 -4.08 7.30
C GLY A 235 -22.66 -5.03 7.94
N TRP A 236 -22.31 -5.62 9.09
CA TRP A 236 -23.19 -6.53 9.83
C TRP A 236 -24.52 -5.86 10.21
N ALA A 237 -24.47 -4.62 10.73
CA ALA A 237 -25.66 -3.91 11.16
C ALA A 237 -26.67 -3.72 10.02
N PHE A 238 -26.21 -3.37 8.82
CA PHE A 238 -27.10 -3.20 7.66
C PHE A 238 -27.54 -4.53 7.05
N ILE A 239 -26.64 -5.51 6.97
CA ILE A 239 -26.95 -6.79 6.33
C ILE A 239 -27.94 -7.60 7.17
N ALA A 240 -27.78 -7.61 8.51
CA ALA A 240 -28.68 -8.35 9.39
C ALA A 240 -30.13 -7.83 9.37
N GLU A 241 -30.32 -6.52 9.20
CA GLU A 241 -31.64 -5.88 9.31
C GLU A 241 -32.35 -5.69 7.95
N TYR A 242 -31.58 -5.43 6.88
CA TYR A 242 -32.14 -4.93 5.61
C TYR A 242 -31.87 -5.82 4.38
N THR A 243 -31.42 -7.07 4.56
CA THR A 243 -31.12 -8.02 3.47
C THR A 243 -32.03 -9.24 3.55
N CYS A 244 -32.62 -9.66 2.43
CA CYS A 244 -33.35 -10.92 2.35
C CYS A 244 -32.44 -12.11 2.05
N GLY A 245 -32.76 -13.28 2.65
CA GLY A 245 -32.33 -14.58 2.13
C GLY A 245 -30.83 -14.86 2.11
N THR A 246 -30.12 -14.67 3.23
CA THR A 246 -28.75 -15.20 3.37
C THR A 246 -28.68 -16.12 4.59
N GLY A 247 -28.98 -17.41 4.39
CA GLY A 247 -28.73 -18.47 5.38
C GLY A 247 -29.98 -19.25 5.82
N PRO A 248 -29.84 -20.21 6.75
CA PRO A 248 -30.96 -20.94 7.39
C PRO A 248 -31.90 -20.03 8.19
N ASP A 249 -31.60 -18.74 8.27
CA ASP A 249 -32.42 -17.68 8.88
C ASP A 249 -33.53 -17.20 7.92
N GLU A 250 -34.35 -18.12 7.37
CA GLU A 250 -35.61 -17.75 6.71
C GLU A 250 -36.48 -16.87 7.63
N ILE A 251 -36.27 -16.96 8.94
CA ILE A 251 -36.94 -16.23 10.02
C ILE A 251 -36.60 -14.73 10.03
N SER A 252 -35.38 -14.31 9.64
CA SER A 252 -35.03 -12.88 9.54
C SER A 252 -35.78 -12.17 8.41
N THR A 253 -36.15 -12.93 7.38
CA THR A 253 -37.04 -12.48 6.30
C THR A 253 -38.43 -12.13 6.85
N GLY A 254 -38.91 -12.87 7.86
CA GLY A 254 -40.19 -12.61 8.52
C GLY A 254 -40.23 -11.29 9.29
N THR A 255 -39.14 -10.92 9.99
CA THR A 255 -39.04 -9.67 10.76
C THR A 255 -38.76 -8.43 9.89
N ALA A 256 -37.93 -8.54 8.85
CA ALA A 256 -37.75 -7.46 7.88
C ALA A 256 -39.06 -7.15 7.11
N LEU A 257 -39.85 -8.19 6.82
CA LEU A 257 -41.20 -8.06 6.27
C LEU A 257 -42.25 -7.63 7.32
N ALA A 258 -42.04 -7.91 8.62
CA ALA A 258 -42.98 -7.51 9.68
C ALA A 258 -43.11 -5.99 9.78
N HIS A 259 -42.02 -5.24 9.53
CA HIS A 259 -42.04 -3.77 9.44
C HIS A 259 -42.82 -3.24 8.21
N GLN A 260 -43.09 -4.07 7.20
CA GLN A 260 -44.01 -3.77 6.09
C GLN A 260 -45.42 -4.39 6.26
N SER A 261 -45.57 -5.42 7.07
CA SER A 261 -46.81 -6.21 7.20
C SER A 261 -47.97 -5.54 7.95
N ARG A 262 -47.86 -4.26 8.33
CA ARG A 262 -49.05 -3.51 8.78
C ARG A 262 -49.99 -3.14 7.63
N ALA A 263 -49.68 -3.56 6.40
CA ALA A 263 -50.61 -3.58 5.29
C ALA A 263 -50.71 -5.00 4.70
N THR A 264 -51.92 -5.54 4.74
CA THR A 264 -52.44 -6.72 3.99
C THR A 264 -52.11 -8.13 4.49
N HIS A 265 -53.13 -8.74 5.09
CA HIS A 265 -53.32 -10.19 5.20
C HIS A 265 -53.44 -10.82 3.81
N SER A 266 -52.50 -11.67 3.41
CA SER A 266 -52.81 -12.85 2.58
C SER A 266 -51.74 -13.92 2.72
N SER A 267 -52.20 -15.12 3.08
CA SER A 267 -51.45 -16.36 3.12
C SER A 267 -51.25 -16.90 1.70
N SER A 268 -50.02 -16.91 1.20
CA SER A 268 -49.63 -17.83 0.12
C SER A 268 -48.13 -18.11 0.15
N SER A 269 -47.80 -19.39 0.34
CA SER A 269 -46.46 -19.97 0.33
C SER A 269 -45.92 -20.05 -1.11
N SER A 270 -45.62 -18.88 -1.70
CA SER A 270 -44.85 -18.79 -2.94
C SER A 270 -43.40 -18.45 -2.61
N SER A 271 -42.47 -19.13 -3.26
CA SER A 271 -41.02 -18.90 -3.19
C SER A 271 -40.72 -17.40 -3.28
N SER A 272 -40.42 -16.78 -2.15
CA SER A 272 -40.25 -15.34 -2.00
C SER A 272 -38.92 -14.90 -2.61
N SER A 273 -38.92 -14.68 -3.92
CA SER A 273 -37.78 -14.13 -4.65
C SER A 273 -37.37 -12.80 -4.02
N CYS A 274 -36.11 -12.69 -3.59
CA CYS A 274 -35.52 -11.54 -2.89
C CYS A 274 -35.44 -10.30 -3.80
N HIS A 275 -36.57 -9.61 -4.02
CA HIS A 275 -36.67 -8.47 -4.93
C HIS A 275 -35.92 -7.23 -4.39
N TYR A 276 -35.50 -6.32 -5.29
CA TYR A 276 -34.77 -5.07 -4.99
C TYR A 276 -35.28 -4.31 -3.75
N VAL A 277 -36.60 -4.26 -3.56
CA VAL A 277 -37.24 -3.50 -2.46
C VAL A 277 -36.92 -4.09 -1.09
N SER A 278 -36.71 -5.41 -1.01
CA SER A 278 -36.45 -6.18 0.20
C SER A 278 -34.96 -6.46 0.42
N ASN A 279 -34.09 -6.09 -0.54
CA ASN A 279 -32.65 -6.35 -0.53
C ASN A 279 -31.82 -5.04 -0.48
N LYS A 280 -32.16 -4.12 0.43
CA LYS A 280 -31.52 -2.80 0.48
C LYS A 280 -30.24 -2.75 1.31
N GLY A 281 -29.96 -3.78 2.12
CA GLY A 281 -28.84 -3.80 3.06
C GLY A 281 -27.49 -3.54 2.39
N TRP A 282 -27.18 -4.24 1.29
CA TRP A 282 -25.91 -4.06 0.59
C TRP A 282 -25.75 -2.64 -0.01
N ARG A 283 -26.85 -2.01 -0.42
CA ARG A 283 -26.87 -0.63 -0.93
C ARG A 283 -26.62 0.37 0.20
N TYR A 284 -27.24 0.15 1.36
CA TYR A 284 -26.96 0.96 2.56
C TYR A 284 -25.51 0.85 3.00
N VAL A 285 -24.91 -0.35 2.97
CA VAL A 285 -23.47 -0.53 3.24
C VAL A 285 -22.64 0.37 2.33
N TRP A 286 -22.80 0.28 1.00
CA TRP A 286 -21.99 1.05 0.06
C TRP A 286 -22.26 2.57 0.10
N TRP A 287 -23.50 3.01 0.31
CA TRP A 287 -23.78 4.44 0.53
C TRP A 287 -23.10 4.97 1.79
N THR A 288 -23.22 4.26 2.91
CA THR A 288 -22.55 4.64 4.17
C THR A 288 -21.04 4.65 4.01
N PHE A 289 -20.47 3.65 3.33
CA PHE A 289 -19.03 3.53 3.10
C PHE A 289 -18.51 4.65 2.19
N GLY A 290 -19.26 4.98 1.14
CA GLY A 290 -18.99 6.12 0.26
C GLY A 290 -18.99 7.45 1.02
N CYS A 291 -20.05 7.71 1.80
CA CYS A 291 -20.16 8.90 2.64
C CYS A 291 -19.03 9.01 3.67
N MET A 292 -18.67 7.91 4.34
CA MET A 292 -17.60 7.89 5.33
C MET A 292 -16.23 8.17 4.68
N THR A 293 -15.99 7.60 3.50
CA THR A 293 -14.76 7.85 2.72
C THR A 293 -14.67 9.32 2.28
N LEU A 294 -15.77 9.90 1.79
CA LEU A 294 -15.82 11.32 1.40
C LEU A 294 -15.69 12.25 2.61
N PHE A 295 -16.23 11.88 3.77
CA PHE A 295 -16.02 12.62 5.02
C PHE A 295 -14.55 12.64 5.42
N LEU A 296 -13.86 11.49 5.40
CA LEU A 296 -12.42 11.41 5.68
C LEU A 296 -11.59 12.18 4.64
N TYR A 297 -12.02 12.17 3.37
CA TYR A 297 -11.45 13.03 2.33
C TYR A 297 -11.60 14.53 2.68
N LEU A 298 -12.75 14.96 3.20
CA LEU A 298 -12.93 16.35 3.65
C LEU A 298 -12.07 16.69 4.87
N CYS A 299 -11.98 15.78 5.85
CA CYS A 299 -11.12 15.95 7.02
C CYS A 299 -9.65 16.17 6.66
N ARG A 300 -9.21 15.61 5.54
CA ARG A 300 -7.84 15.76 5.04
C ARG A 300 -7.46 17.20 4.71
N PHE A 301 -8.41 18.04 4.30
CA PHE A 301 -8.15 19.47 4.03
C PHE A 301 -7.82 20.27 5.30
N ALA A 302 -8.09 19.73 6.49
CA ALA A 302 -7.66 20.34 7.74
C ALA A 302 -6.12 20.31 7.92
N PHE A 303 -5.41 19.45 7.18
CA PHE A 303 -3.96 19.35 7.22
C PHE A 303 -3.34 19.76 5.88
N PRO A 304 -2.38 20.70 5.86
CA PRO A 304 -1.69 21.10 4.64
C PRO A 304 -0.69 20.01 4.23
N LEU A 305 -1.18 18.99 3.53
CA LEU A 305 -0.31 18.00 2.91
C LEU A 305 0.54 18.69 1.85
N ARG A 306 1.86 18.61 2.03
CA ARG A 306 2.86 19.10 1.09
C ARG A 306 3.35 17.95 0.22
N GLU A 307 3.96 18.31 -0.91
CA GLU A 307 4.68 17.34 -1.71
C GLU A 307 5.92 16.83 -0.95
N THR A 308 6.45 15.66 -1.31
CA THR A 308 7.60 15.11 -0.61
C THR A 308 8.90 15.81 -1.02
N PRO A 309 9.82 16.08 -0.08
CA PRO A 309 11.06 16.80 -0.37
C PRO A 309 11.98 15.99 -1.32
N LYS A 310 12.01 14.66 -1.19
CA LYS A 310 12.81 13.79 -2.08
C LYS A 310 12.29 13.76 -3.52
N TYR A 311 10.98 13.86 -3.73
CA TYR A 311 10.40 13.98 -5.07
C TYR A 311 10.82 15.29 -5.74
N LEU A 312 10.78 16.41 -5.00
CA LEU A 312 11.17 17.70 -5.55
C LEU A 312 12.65 17.74 -5.92
N LEU A 313 13.52 17.12 -5.12
CA LEU A 313 14.93 16.94 -5.47
C LEU A 313 15.10 16.10 -6.75
N ALA A 314 14.28 15.06 -6.94
CA ALA A 314 14.33 14.23 -8.15
C ALA A 314 13.91 15.04 -9.41
N GLN A 315 13.04 16.04 -9.23
CA GLN A 315 12.62 16.99 -10.26
C GLN A 315 13.55 18.21 -10.40
N ARG A 316 14.69 18.25 -9.69
CA ARG A 316 15.64 19.39 -9.63
C ARG A 316 15.01 20.72 -9.14
N ARG A 317 14.03 20.63 -8.23
CA ARG A 317 13.35 21.78 -7.61
C ARG A 317 13.86 21.99 -6.17
N ASP A 318 15.14 22.33 -6.05
CA ASP A 318 15.87 22.34 -4.77
C ASP A 318 15.38 23.41 -3.79
N ALA A 319 15.03 24.60 -4.31
CA ALA A 319 14.46 25.69 -3.52
C ALA A 319 13.15 25.27 -2.83
N GLU A 320 12.26 24.59 -3.58
CA GLU A 320 11.00 24.10 -3.03
C GLU A 320 11.22 22.95 -2.03
N ALA A 321 12.14 22.03 -2.33
CA ALA A 321 12.49 20.96 -1.40
C ALA A 321 12.98 21.52 -0.05
N THR A 322 13.83 22.55 -0.10
CA THR A 322 14.34 23.25 1.09
C THR A 322 13.21 23.95 1.84
N GLN A 323 12.32 24.65 1.12
CA GLN A 323 11.18 25.34 1.73
C GLN A 323 10.24 24.37 2.44
N ILE A 324 9.97 23.19 1.86
CA ILE A 324 9.13 22.17 2.50
C ILE A 324 9.76 21.69 3.80
N VAL A 325 11.07 21.43 3.83
CA VAL A 325 11.77 21.01 5.05
C VAL A 325 11.72 22.12 6.11
N LYS A 326 11.96 23.38 5.73
CA LYS A 326 11.83 24.54 6.63
C LYS A 326 10.42 24.66 7.19
N ASP A 327 9.42 24.46 6.35
CA ASP A 327 8.04 24.51 6.79
C ASP A 327 7.64 23.32 7.71
N MET A 328 8.17 22.12 7.46
CA MET A 328 8.00 20.95 8.33
C MET A 328 8.63 21.18 9.70
N ALA A 329 9.81 21.80 9.70
CA ALA A 329 10.54 22.19 10.90
C ALA A 329 9.76 23.27 11.68
N ALA A 330 9.26 24.30 10.99
CA ALA A 330 8.42 25.35 11.58
C ALA A 330 7.12 24.79 12.18
N TYR A 331 6.41 23.92 11.46
CA TYR A 331 5.19 23.27 11.95
C TYR A 331 5.45 22.43 13.21
N SER A 332 6.63 21.82 13.31
CA SER A 332 7.03 20.98 14.44
C SER A 332 7.76 21.76 15.54
N THR A 333 7.93 23.09 15.38
CA THR A 333 8.72 23.96 16.27
C THR A 333 10.15 23.43 16.48
N ARG A 334 10.78 22.93 15.41
CA ARG A 334 12.16 22.43 15.42
C ARG A 334 13.05 23.27 14.49
N PRO A 335 14.34 23.43 14.79
CA PRO A 335 15.28 24.07 13.87
C PRO A 335 15.68 23.11 12.75
N THR A 336 16.06 23.66 11.60
CA THR A 336 16.76 22.94 10.52
C THR A 336 17.88 23.83 10.00
N TRP A 337 19.03 23.22 9.69
CA TRP A 337 20.19 23.91 9.10
C TRP A 337 20.16 23.89 7.56
N LEU A 338 19.21 23.15 6.96
CA LEU A 338 19.17 22.94 5.53
C LEU A 338 18.79 24.22 4.77
N GLU A 339 19.69 24.63 3.87
CA GLU A 339 19.50 25.78 2.98
C GLU A 339 19.68 25.38 1.51
N GLU A 340 19.13 26.20 0.61
CA GLU A 340 19.28 26.03 -0.84
C GLU A 340 20.76 26.06 -1.26
N SER A 341 21.55 26.90 -0.59
CA SER A 341 23.01 26.99 -0.74
C SER A 341 23.72 25.66 -0.49
N SER A 342 23.14 24.80 0.36
CA SER A 342 23.71 23.49 0.67
C SER A 342 23.57 22.51 -0.51
N PHE A 343 22.46 22.60 -1.27
CA PHE A 343 22.28 21.83 -2.50
C PHE A 343 23.09 22.41 -3.66
N ALA A 344 23.17 23.74 -3.78
CA ALA A 344 23.97 24.40 -4.80
C ALA A 344 25.48 24.05 -4.69
N ARG A 345 25.98 23.82 -3.47
CA ARG A 345 27.35 23.33 -3.24
C ARG A 345 27.57 21.92 -3.77
N ILE A 346 26.56 21.07 -3.71
CA ILE A 346 26.63 19.70 -4.26
C ILE A 346 26.63 19.76 -5.78
N ASP A 347 25.80 20.61 -6.38
CA ASP A 347 25.81 20.82 -7.83
C ASP A 347 27.19 21.29 -8.29
N SER A 348 27.76 22.31 -7.64
CA SER A 348 29.07 22.83 -8.07
C SER A 348 30.24 21.86 -7.89
N THR A 349 30.17 20.92 -6.95
CA THR A 349 31.25 19.97 -6.66
C THR A 349 31.10 18.64 -7.40
N VAL A 350 29.88 18.11 -7.47
CA VAL A 350 29.58 16.78 -8.02
C VAL A 350 29.23 16.87 -9.52
N ASP A 351 28.47 17.86 -10.00
CA ASP A 351 28.26 18.01 -11.46
C ASP A 351 29.56 18.38 -12.17
N ALA A 352 30.45 19.16 -11.53
CA ALA A 352 31.73 19.56 -12.13
C ALA A 352 32.74 18.40 -12.26
N SER A 353 32.63 17.39 -11.42
CA SER A 353 33.53 16.24 -11.38
C SER A 353 32.99 14.99 -12.10
N ALA A 354 31.69 14.95 -12.39
CA ALA A 354 31.08 13.84 -13.11
C ALA A 354 31.19 14.04 -14.64
N PRO A 355 31.75 13.08 -15.41
CA PRO A 355 31.57 13.10 -16.86
C PRO A 355 30.07 13.04 -17.15
N ALA A 356 29.58 13.83 -18.11
CA ALA A 356 28.16 13.96 -18.45
C ALA A 356 27.45 12.59 -18.47
N SER A 357 26.92 12.19 -17.32
CA SER A 357 26.54 10.80 -17.11
C SER A 357 25.19 10.62 -17.75
N ARG A 358 25.11 9.69 -18.71
CA ARG A 358 23.84 9.37 -19.36
C ARG A 358 22.92 8.84 -18.28
N ARG A 359 21.81 9.56 -18.00
CA ARG A 359 20.81 9.10 -17.02
C ARG A 359 20.46 7.63 -17.31
N PRO A 360 20.64 6.72 -16.34
CA PRO A 360 20.33 5.32 -16.56
C PRO A 360 18.86 5.17 -16.91
N SER A 361 18.51 4.18 -17.74
CA SER A 361 17.10 3.88 -17.99
C SER A 361 16.43 3.47 -16.67
N ARG A 362 15.11 3.65 -16.56
CA ARG A 362 14.37 3.26 -15.35
C ARG A 362 14.60 1.78 -15.00
N THR A 363 14.65 0.91 -16.01
CA THR A 363 14.94 -0.53 -15.83
C THR A 363 16.35 -0.80 -15.35
N GLN A 364 17.36 -0.10 -15.87
CA GLN A 364 18.74 -0.19 -15.39
C GLN A 364 18.85 0.27 -13.94
N SER A 365 18.12 1.32 -13.56
CA SER A 365 18.04 1.82 -12.19
C SER A 365 17.48 0.76 -11.23
N LEU A 366 16.36 0.11 -11.58
CA LEU A 366 15.80 -0.98 -10.77
C LEU A 366 16.78 -2.15 -10.58
N VAL A 367 17.42 -2.59 -11.66
CA VAL A 367 18.39 -3.70 -11.62
C VAL A 367 19.62 -3.33 -10.79
N SER A 368 20.07 -2.08 -10.82
CA SER A 368 21.23 -1.63 -10.03
C SER A 368 20.90 -1.39 -8.56
N SER A 369 19.65 -1.09 -8.20
CA SER A 369 19.25 -0.97 -6.79
C SER A 369 19.22 -2.31 -6.05
N VAL A 370 18.77 -3.39 -6.71
CA VAL A 370 18.54 -4.70 -6.04
C VAL A 370 19.46 -5.82 -6.57
N GLY A 371 20.08 -5.63 -7.73
CA GLY A 371 20.70 -6.70 -8.53
C GLY A 371 19.66 -7.49 -9.34
N ALA A 372 20.10 -8.15 -10.42
CA ALA A 372 19.19 -8.92 -11.28
C ALA A 372 18.51 -10.08 -10.54
N LEU A 373 19.27 -10.81 -9.71
CA LEU A 373 18.75 -11.91 -8.90
C LEU A 373 17.80 -11.41 -7.81
N GLY A 374 18.15 -10.29 -7.14
CA GLY A 374 17.29 -9.69 -6.12
C GLY A 374 16.01 -9.11 -6.69
N LEU A 375 16.04 -8.52 -7.90
CA LEU A 375 14.84 -8.05 -8.59
C LEU A 375 13.91 -9.22 -8.98
N ALA A 376 14.49 -10.33 -9.46
CA ALA A 376 13.73 -11.55 -9.73
C ALA A 376 13.13 -12.16 -8.45
N GLY A 377 13.91 -12.20 -7.36
CA GLY A 377 13.44 -12.65 -6.05
C GLY A 377 12.31 -11.78 -5.50
N LEU A 378 12.43 -10.46 -5.60
CA LEU A 378 11.39 -9.51 -5.18
C LEU A 378 10.11 -9.65 -6.02
N GLY A 379 10.25 -9.79 -7.34
CA GLY A 379 9.12 -10.08 -8.22
C GLY A 379 8.43 -11.41 -7.87
N LEU A 380 9.21 -12.45 -7.54
CA LEU A 380 8.67 -13.74 -7.10
C LEU A 380 7.92 -13.64 -5.77
N LEU A 381 8.43 -12.88 -4.80
CA LEU A 381 7.75 -12.63 -3.52
C LEU A 381 6.38 -11.96 -3.74
N TRP A 382 6.31 -10.94 -4.59
CA TRP A 382 5.05 -10.28 -4.95
C TRP A 382 4.10 -11.16 -5.76
N ALA A 383 4.60 -11.94 -6.71
CA ALA A 383 3.80 -12.92 -7.46
C ALA A 383 3.18 -13.98 -6.54
N VAL A 384 4.00 -14.58 -5.66
CA VAL A 384 3.56 -15.67 -4.77
C VAL A 384 2.57 -15.16 -3.74
N THR A 385 2.76 -13.97 -3.17
CA THR A 385 1.78 -13.35 -2.26
C THR A 385 0.43 -13.12 -2.92
N GLY A 386 0.43 -12.56 -4.13
CA GLY A 386 -0.80 -12.34 -4.92
C GLY A 386 -1.54 -13.65 -5.22
N LEU A 387 -0.80 -14.68 -5.66
CA LEU A 387 -1.35 -15.99 -6.00
C LEU A 387 -1.88 -16.74 -4.77
N THR A 388 -1.00 -17.01 -3.81
CA THR A 388 -1.22 -18.03 -2.78
C THR A 388 -2.21 -17.61 -1.70
N PHE A 389 -2.29 -16.33 -1.34
CA PHE A 389 -3.23 -15.88 -0.31
C PHE A 389 -4.68 -16.12 -0.75
N ILE A 390 -4.97 -15.91 -2.03
CA ILE A 390 -6.31 -16.14 -2.59
C ILE A 390 -6.58 -17.62 -2.76
N LEU A 391 -5.62 -18.35 -3.35
CA LEU A 391 -5.75 -19.80 -3.57
C LEU A 391 -5.94 -20.54 -2.24
N HIS A 392 -5.08 -20.28 -1.25
CA HIS A 392 -5.12 -20.95 0.04
C HIS A 392 -6.44 -20.68 0.77
N GLN A 393 -6.88 -19.42 0.84
CA GLN A 393 -8.13 -19.07 1.51
C GLN A 393 -9.34 -19.77 0.89
N THR A 394 -9.41 -19.85 -0.45
CA THR A 394 -10.53 -20.48 -1.13
C THR A 394 -10.46 -22.01 -1.05
N TYR A 395 -9.32 -22.60 -1.43
CA TYR A 395 -9.17 -24.05 -1.48
C TYR A 395 -9.08 -24.70 -0.11
N LEU A 396 -8.59 -24.02 0.94
CA LEU A 396 -8.60 -24.57 2.29
C LEU A 396 -10.04 -24.83 2.76
N ARG A 397 -10.95 -23.87 2.54
CA ARG A 397 -12.36 -24.02 2.90
C ARG A 397 -12.99 -25.18 2.13
N THR A 398 -12.78 -25.25 0.81
CA THR A 398 -13.33 -26.32 -0.03
C THR A 398 -12.73 -27.69 0.27
N TYR A 399 -11.44 -27.77 0.58
CA TYR A 399 -10.79 -29.02 0.96
C TYR A 399 -11.39 -29.55 2.27
N LEU A 400 -11.53 -28.70 3.29
CA LEU A 400 -12.04 -29.13 4.59
C LEU A 400 -13.52 -29.53 4.56
N THR A 401 -14.32 -29.00 3.63
CA THR A 401 -15.70 -29.46 3.44
C THR A 401 -15.76 -30.89 2.90
N THR A 402 -14.87 -31.28 2.00
CA THR A 402 -14.77 -32.70 1.56
C THR A 402 -14.35 -33.63 2.71
N GLN A 403 -13.65 -33.08 3.70
CA GLN A 403 -13.17 -33.78 4.88
C GLN A 403 -14.17 -33.80 6.05
N GLY A 404 -15.42 -33.39 5.82
CA GLY A 404 -16.50 -33.43 6.81
C GLY A 404 -16.63 -32.20 7.71
N VAL A 405 -15.84 -31.13 7.49
CA VAL A 405 -16.03 -29.85 8.18
C VAL A 405 -17.18 -29.09 7.50
N SER A 406 -18.24 -28.80 8.23
CA SER A 406 -19.41 -28.12 7.63
C SER A 406 -19.05 -26.77 7.01
N ALA A 407 -19.50 -26.54 5.78
CA ALA A 407 -19.24 -25.32 5.02
C ALA A 407 -19.66 -24.07 5.81
N VAL A 408 -18.93 -22.98 5.57
CA VAL A 408 -19.18 -21.66 6.14
C VAL A 408 -19.32 -20.68 4.98
N THR A 409 -20.56 -20.44 4.58
CA THR A 409 -20.98 -19.54 3.51
C THR A 409 -22.21 -18.76 3.99
N ALA A 410 -22.52 -17.64 3.34
CA ALA A 410 -23.71 -16.86 3.62
C ALA A 410 -25.03 -17.66 3.52
N THR A 411 -25.03 -18.83 2.89
CA THR A 411 -26.20 -19.72 2.77
C THR A 411 -26.21 -20.87 3.77
N SER A 412 -25.08 -21.20 4.41
CA SER A 412 -24.93 -22.40 5.25
C SER A 412 -24.88 -22.13 6.75
N VAL A 413 -24.61 -20.89 7.15
CA VAL A 413 -24.54 -20.47 8.55
C VAL A 413 -25.37 -19.21 8.78
N THR A 414 -25.71 -18.95 10.05
CA THR A 414 -26.44 -17.72 10.42
C THR A 414 -25.58 -16.48 10.15
N THR A 415 -26.24 -15.36 9.85
CA THR A 415 -25.56 -14.09 9.58
C THR A 415 -24.69 -13.66 10.77
N ALA A 416 -25.19 -13.81 12.00
CA ALA A 416 -24.44 -13.47 13.21
C ALA A 416 -23.16 -14.30 13.36
N TYR A 417 -23.21 -15.59 13.03
CA TYR A 417 -22.03 -16.46 13.06
C TYR A 417 -21.00 -16.07 12.00
N LEU A 418 -21.44 -15.76 10.77
CA LEU A 418 -20.54 -15.35 9.69
C LEU A 418 -19.81 -14.04 10.00
N TYR A 419 -20.53 -13.02 10.48
CA TYR A 419 -19.94 -11.72 10.77
C TYR A 419 -19.08 -11.73 12.03
N SER A 420 -19.46 -12.49 13.07
CA SER A 420 -18.58 -12.66 14.24
C SER A 420 -17.23 -13.27 13.84
N ARG A 421 -17.22 -14.24 12.91
CA ARG A 421 -15.98 -14.76 12.31
C ARG A 421 -15.17 -13.70 11.59
N TYR A 422 -15.78 -12.85 10.75
CA TYR A 422 -15.08 -11.74 10.10
C TYR A 422 -14.45 -10.79 11.11
N LEU A 423 -15.16 -10.45 12.20
CA LEU A 423 -14.64 -9.61 13.27
C LEU A 423 -13.44 -10.24 13.98
N TYR A 424 -13.49 -11.53 14.32
CA TYR A 424 -12.37 -12.22 14.97
C TYR A 424 -11.12 -12.27 14.07
N VAL A 425 -11.29 -12.60 12.79
CA VAL A 425 -10.19 -12.67 11.82
C VAL A 425 -9.58 -11.28 11.58
N ALA A 426 -10.40 -10.22 11.50
CA ALA A 426 -9.95 -8.85 11.35
C ALA A 426 -9.17 -8.34 12.58
N LEU A 427 -9.67 -8.63 13.80
CA LEU A 427 -9.02 -8.27 15.05
C LEU A 427 -7.62 -8.92 15.16
N CYS A 428 -7.50 -10.18 14.74
CA CYS A 428 -6.24 -10.91 14.75
C CYS A 428 -5.24 -10.44 13.67
N ALA A 429 -5.68 -9.68 12.67
CA ALA A 429 -4.81 -9.12 11.63
C ALA A 429 -3.98 -7.93 12.13
N ILE A 430 -4.45 -7.21 13.15
CA ILE A 430 -3.84 -5.99 13.71
C ILE A 430 -2.43 -6.22 14.31
N PRO A 431 -2.17 -7.24 15.15
CA PRO A 431 -0.87 -7.40 15.81
C PRO A 431 0.28 -7.74 14.85
N GLY A 432 0.02 -8.40 13.72
CA GLY A 432 1.06 -8.88 12.81
C GLY A 432 2.03 -7.78 12.35
N PRO A 433 1.54 -6.71 11.71
CA PRO A 433 2.34 -5.56 11.27
C PRO A 433 3.11 -4.85 12.40
N ILE A 434 2.52 -4.76 13.60
CA ILE A 434 3.17 -4.18 14.78
C ILE A 434 4.40 -5.02 15.18
N VAL A 435 4.22 -6.33 15.27
CA VAL A 435 5.27 -7.27 15.67
C VAL A 435 6.42 -7.27 14.67
N VAL A 436 6.14 -7.31 13.36
CA VAL A 436 7.21 -7.27 12.35
C VAL A 436 7.92 -5.93 12.25
N GLY A 437 7.20 -4.81 12.43
CA GLY A 437 7.84 -3.49 12.47
C GLY A 437 8.91 -3.40 13.57
N LEU A 438 8.67 -4.02 14.72
CA LEU A 438 9.65 -4.13 15.81
C LEU A 438 10.77 -5.14 15.49
N LEU A 439 10.43 -6.32 14.94
CA LEU A 439 11.41 -7.35 14.56
C LEU A 439 12.41 -6.87 13.49
N MET A 440 11.96 -6.06 12.52
CA MET A 440 12.80 -5.51 11.46
C MET A 440 13.90 -4.58 11.99
N GLU A 441 13.66 -3.94 13.14
CA GLU A 441 14.61 -3.07 13.81
C GLU A 441 15.52 -3.82 14.81
N ALA A 442 15.15 -5.05 15.20
CA ALA A 442 15.89 -5.87 16.16
C ALA A 442 17.31 -6.23 15.65
N LYS A 443 18.28 -6.30 16.57
CA LYS A 443 19.68 -6.65 16.24
C LYS A 443 19.73 -8.06 15.63
N GLY A 444 20.28 -8.18 14.42
CA GLY A 444 20.51 -9.46 13.75
C GLY A 444 19.36 -10.00 12.87
N LEU A 445 18.16 -9.42 12.87
CA LEU A 445 17.07 -9.86 11.99
C LEU A 445 17.03 -9.04 10.69
N GLY A 446 16.88 -7.72 10.77
CA GLY A 446 16.73 -6.90 9.57
C GLY A 446 15.44 -7.19 8.80
N ARG A 447 15.30 -6.63 7.61
CA ARG A 447 14.12 -6.83 6.75
C ARG A 447 14.12 -8.21 6.15
N THR A 448 15.29 -8.65 5.69
CA THR A 448 15.48 -9.90 4.94
C THR A 448 15.17 -11.12 5.79
N ARG A 449 15.78 -11.24 6.98
CA ARG A 449 15.59 -12.43 7.82
C ARG A 449 14.23 -12.41 8.52
N THR A 450 13.69 -11.24 8.84
CA THR A 450 12.31 -11.13 9.34
C THR A 450 11.33 -11.61 8.28
N GLY A 451 11.48 -11.16 7.03
CA GLY A 451 10.68 -11.63 5.90
C GLY A 451 10.78 -13.14 5.69
N ALA A 452 12.01 -13.69 5.73
CA ALA A 452 12.23 -15.13 5.61
C ALA A 452 11.56 -15.93 6.74
N LEU A 453 11.70 -15.48 7.99
CA LEU A 453 11.09 -16.11 9.16
C LEU A 453 9.56 -16.13 9.05
N VAL A 454 8.96 -14.99 8.74
CA VAL A 454 7.50 -14.87 8.63
C VAL A 454 6.97 -15.67 7.43
N ALA A 455 7.71 -15.72 6.31
CA ALA A 455 7.34 -16.54 5.15
C ALA A 455 7.30 -18.04 5.49
N VAL A 456 8.33 -18.56 6.17
CA VAL A 456 8.38 -19.97 6.61
C VAL A 456 7.27 -20.26 7.62
N LEU A 457 7.04 -19.37 8.59
CA LEU A 457 5.94 -19.51 9.54
C LEU A 457 4.58 -19.53 8.85
N THR A 458 4.37 -18.65 7.86
CA THR A 458 3.14 -18.61 7.05
C THR A 458 2.92 -19.95 6.33
N GLY A 459 3.93 -20.48 5.66
CA GLY A 459 3.86 -21.77 4.98
C GLY A 459 3.56 -22.93 5.93
N LEU A 460 4.22 -22.96 7.10
CA LEU A 460 3.99 -23.98 8.13
C LEU A 460 2.54 -23.95 8.64
N PHE A 461 2.00 -22.76 8.95
CA PHE A 461 0.61 -22.62 9.40
C PHE A 461 -0.40 -22.88 8.28
N MET A 462 -0.05 -22.60 7.03
CA MET A 462 -0.88 -22.98 5.88
C MET A 462 -1.04 -24.50 5.77
N PHE A 463 0.02 -25.26 6.06
CA PHE A 463 -0.05 -26.73 6.16
C PHE A 463 -0.83 -27.19 7.39
N LEU A 464 -0.53 -26.65 8.57
CA LEU A 464 -1.20 -27.03 9.82
C LEU A 464 -2.73 -26.81 9.76
N ALA A 465 -3.18 -25.78 9.03
CA ALA A 465 -4.60 -25.50 8.86
C ALA A 465 -5.39 -26.67 8.22
N THR A 466 -4.73 -27.53 7.43
CA THR A 466 -5.35 -28.72 6.81
C THR A 466 -5.77 -29.79 7.81
N VAL A 467 -5.21 -29.75 9.04
CA VAL A 467 -5.50 -30.72 10.11
C VAL A 467 -6.81 -30.38 10.83
N SER A 468 -7.37 -29.19 10.62
CA SER A 468 -8.57 -28.74 11.32
C SER A 468 -9.78 -29.64 11.02
N ARG A 469 -10.38 -30.22 12.07
CA ARG A 469 -11.59 -31.07 11.97
C ARG A 469 -12.84 -30.42 12.56
N SER A 470 -12.76 -29.19 13.04
CA SER A 470 -13.88 -28.46 13.63
C SER A 470 -13.93 -27.01 13.15
N ARG A 471 -15.13 -26.40 13.17
CA ARG A 471 -15.34 -25.00 12.79
C ARG A 471 -14.52 -24.02 13.64
N HIS A 472 -14.38 -24.31 14.93
CA HIS A 472 -13.59 -23.49 15.87
C HIS A 472 -12.09 -23.65 15.65
N ALA A 473 -11.61 -24.87 15.36
CA ALA A 473 -10.20 -25.07 15.01
C ALA A 473 -9.85 -24.35 13.70
N LEU A 474 -10.72 -24.42 12.69
CA LEU A 474 -10.53 -23.68 11.44
C LEU A 474 -10.51 -22.16 11.67
N LEU A 475 -11.40 -21.64 12.50
CA LEU A 475 -11.40 -20.22 12.89
C LEU A 475 -10.06 -19.81 13.52
N ALA A 476 -9.53 -20.62 14.45
CA ALA A 476 -8.25 -20.34 15.10
C ALA A 476 -7.10 -20.26 14.08
N PHE A 477 -7.04 -21.19 13.12
CA PHE A 477 -6.05 -21.15 12.05
C PHE A 477 -6.21 -19.94 11.13
N GLU A 478 -7.44 -19.56 10.77
CA GLU A 478 -7.69 -18.33 9.99
C GLU A 478 -7.23 -17.07 10.72
N CYS A 479 -7.45 -16.98 12.04
CA CYS A 479 -6.96 -15.88 12.85
C CYS A 479 -5.42 -15.80 12.86
N ILE A 480 -4.75 -16.93 13.03
CA ILE A 480 -3.28 -16.99 13.01
C ILE A 480 -2.75 -16.62 11.61
N LEU A 481 -3.35 -17.17 10.56
CA LEU A 481 -2.98 -16.88 9.18
C LEU A 481 -3.24 -15.43 8.81
N SER A 482 -4.33 -14.83 9.29
CA SER A 482 -4.63 -13.40 9.11
C SER A 482 -3.49 -12.54 9.66
N CYS A 483 -3.03 -12.83 10.89
CA CYS A 483 -1.89 -12.15 11.51
C CYS A 483 -0.60 -12.32 10.69
N LEU A 484 -0.30 -13.53 10.23
CA LEU A 484 0.92 -13.84 9.47
C LEU A 484 0.90 -13.24 8.05
N GLN A 485 -0.26 -13.22 7.40
CA GLN A 485 -0.43 -12.63 6.07
C GLN A 485 -0.27 -11.11 6.10
N THR A 486 -0.87 -10.42 7.07
CA THR A 486 -0.69 -8.97 7.23
C THR A 486 0.74 -8.62 7.65
N ALA A 487 1.35 -9.41 8.53
CA ALA A 487 2.77 -9.31 8.86
C ALA A 487 3.67 -9.44 7.61
N THR A 488 3.38 -10.42 6.74
CA THR A 488 4.16 -10.62 5.52
C THR A 488 4.06 -9.44 4.55
N LEU A 489 2.84 -8.93 4.33
CA LEU A 489 2.63 -7.76 3.47
C LEU A 489 3.32 -6.51 4.03
N ALA A 490 3.29 -6.31 5.35
CA ALA A 490 3.95 -5.17 6.00
C ALA A 490 5.47 -5.17 5.78
N VAL A 491 6.13 -6.33 5.91
CA VAL A 491 7.57 -6.45 5.63
C VAL A 491 7.85 -6.23 4.14
N LEU A 492 7.08 -6.87 3.26
CA LEU A 492 7.30 -6.81 1.82
C LEU A 492 7.10 -5.40 1.25
N ILE A 493 6.07 -4.68 1.70
CA ILE A 493 5.82 -3.29 1.30
C ILE A 493 6.94 -2.39 1.79
N THR A 494 7.29 -2.47 3.07
CA THR A 494 8.36 -1.66 3.65
C THR A 494 9.68 -1.88 2.91
N TYR A 495 10.04 -3.14 2.66
CA TYR A 495 11.23 -3.48 1.88
C TYR A 495 11.21 -2.88 0.48
N THR A 496 10.07 -3.00 -0.22
CA THR A 496 9.94 -2.54 -1.61
C THR A 496 10.07 -1.01 -1.72
N VAL A 497 9.52 -0.25 -0.77
CA VAL A 497 9.65 1.22 -0.78
C VAL A 497 11.06 1.68 -0.35
N GLU A 498 11.71 0.95 0.56
CA GLU A 498 13.08 1.25 1.01
C GLU A 498 14.13 0.97 -0.07
N VAL A 499 13.96 -0.10 -0.86
CA VAL A 499 14.99 -0.56 -1.80
C VAL A 499 15.04 0.29 -3.08
N PHE A 500 13.92 0.83 -3.53
CA PHE A 500 13.89 1.69 -4.71
C PHE A 500 14.09 3.15 -4.35
N ALA A 501 15.02 3.80 -5.05
CA ALA A 501 15.29 5.23 -4.89
C ALA A 501 14.14 6.07 -5.45
N THR A 502 13.88 7.22 -4.81
CA THR A 502 12.73 8.10 -5.11
C THR A 502 12.47 8.40 -6.60
N PRO A 503 13.47 8.65 -7.48
CA PRO A 503 13.22 8.97 -8.89
C PRO A 503 12.57 7.84 -9.70
N VAL A 504 12.72 6.59 -9.24
CA VAL A 504 12.18 5.38 -9.89
C VAL A 504 11.31 4.54 -8.95
N ARG A 505 11.06 5.00 -7.72
CA ARG A 505 10.34 4.27 -6.69
C ARG A 505 8.93 3.92 -7.14
N GLY A 506 8.20 4.88 -7.69
CA GLY A 506 6.87 4.66 -8.23
C GLY A 506 6.88 3.65 -9.38
N TYR A 507 7.85 3.73 -10.30
CA TYR A 507 8.01 2.73 -11.36
C TYR A 507 8.35 1.32 -10.82
N GLY A 508 9.23 1.19 -9.83
CA GLY A 508 9.55 -0.09 -9.20
C GLY A 508 8.34 -0.72 -8.50
N LEU A 509 7.58 0.09 -7.76
CA LEU A 509 6.31 -0.32 -7.15
C LEU A 509 5.27 -0.72 -8.20
N ALA A 510 5.21 -0.03 -9.34
CA ALA A 510 4.30 -0.39 -10.43
C ALA A 510 4.61 -1.78 -11.01
N VAL A 511 5.89 -2.11 -11.20
CA VAL A 511 6.30 -3.45 -11.67
C VAL A 511 5.96 -4.54 -10.66
N MET A 512 6.23 -4.29 -9.37
CA MET A 512 5.89 -5.23 -8.29
C MET A 512 4.37 -5.38 -8.10
N GLY A 513 3.64 -4.27 -8.17
CA GLY A 513 2.18 -4.23 -8.10
C GLY A 513 1.51 -4.94 -9.27
N LEU A 514 2.05 -4.82 -10.49
CA LEU A 514 1.60 -5.59 -11.64
C LEU A 514 1.78 -7.10 -11.41
N SER A 515 2.93 -7.50 -10.86
CA SER A 515 3.19 -8.91 -10.53
C SER A 515 2.19 -9.44 -9.51
N TRP A 516 2.00 -8.74 -8.39
CA TRP A 516 1.01 -9.10 -7.38
C TRP A 516 -0.41 -9.18 -7.95
N GLY A 517 -0.83 -8.15 -8.69
CA GLY A 517 -2.17 -8.06 -9.27
C GLY A 517 -2.44 -9.15 -10.29
N LEU A 518 -1.52 -9.38 -11.22
CA LEU A 518 -1.65 -10.40 -12.27
C LEU A 518 -1.80 -11.79 -11.68
N PHE A 519 -0.94 -12.16 -10.73
CA PHE A 519 -1.01 -13.47 -10.09
C PHE A 519 -2.23 -13.60 -9.17
N GLY A 520 -2.67 -12.51 -8.54
CA GLY A 520 -3.93 -12.48 -7.80
C GLY A 520 -5.16 -12.64 -8.69
N LEU A 521 -5.16 -12.02 -9.88
CA LEU A 521 -6.21 -12.19 -10.88
C LEU A 521 -6.24 -13.63 -11.41
N ILE A 522 -5.07 -14.21 -11.70
CA ILE A 522 -4.94 -15.63 -12.08
C ILE A 522 -5.54 -16.51 -10.98
N ALA A 523 -5.20 -16.28 -9.71
CA ALA A 523 -5.77 -17.01 -8.60
C ALA A 523 -7.30 -16.94 -8.56
N ARG A 524 -7.86 -15.73 -8.74
CA ARG A 524 -9.32 -15.53 -8.75
C ARG A 524 -9.99 -16.26 -9.89
N ILE A 525 -9.44 -16.19 -11.10
CA ILE A 525 -9.96 -16.91 -12.27
C ILE A 525 -9.94 -18.42 -12.00
N ILE A 526 -8.80 -18.95 -11.54
CA ILE A 526 -8.67 -20.37 -11.18
C ILE A 526 -9.77 -20.76 -10.17
N THR A 527 -9.88 -20.05 -9.05
CA THR A 527 -10.88 -20.36 -8.01
C THR A 527 -12.33 -20.19 -8.46
N THR A 528 -12.57 -19.47 -9.56
CA THR A 528 -13.92 -19.24 -10.09
C THR A 528 -14.37 -20.36 -11.03
N PHE A 529 -13.45 -20.86 -11.86
CA PHE A 529 -13.78 -21.81 -12.93
C PHE A 529 -13.34 -23.24 -12.65
N ASP A 530 -12.46 -23.46 -11.67
CA ASP A 530 -12.04 -24.81 -11.29
C ASP A 530 -13.02 -25.44 -10.30
N GLY A 531 -13.74 -26.46 -10.77
CA GLY A 531 -14.61 -27.30 -9.95
C GLY A 531 -13.92 -28.51 -9.32
N SER A 532 -12.64 -28.77 -9.63
CA SER A 532 -11.89 -29.97 -9.24
C SER A 532 -11.08 -29.84 -7.93
N ALA A 533 -11.38 -28.79 -7.16
CA ALA A 533 -10.77 -28.38 -5.88
C ALA A 533 -10.62 -29.46 -4.78
N ALA A 534 -11.19 -30.66 -4.95
CA ALA A 534 -11.35 -31.67 -3.90
C ALA A 534 -10.04 -32.31 -3.44
N ASP A 535 -9.00 -32.35 -4.29
CA ASP A 535 -7.79 -33.14 -4.02
C ASP A 535 -6.79 -32.48 -3.07
N GLY A 536 -7.05 -31.24 -2.63
CA GLY A 536 -6.20 -30.52 -1.67
C GLY A 536 -4.82 -30.10 -2.20
N ALA A 537 -4.45 -30.49 -3.42
CA ALA A 537 -3.16 -30.20 -4.06
C ALA A 537 -2.80 -28.71 -4.03
N ALA A 538 -3.76 -27.83 -4.30
CA ALA A 538 -3.56 -26.38 -4.26
C ALA A 538 -3.21 -25.86 -2.85
N VAL A 539 -3.76 -26.46 -1.80
CA VAL A 539 -3.48 -26.08 -0.41
C VAL A 539 -2.06 -26.49 -0.03
N TRP A 540 -1.64 -27.70 -0.40
CA TRP A 540 -0.28 -28.19 -0.18
C TRP A 540 0.76 -27.38 -0.98
N PHE A 541 0.45 -27.05 -2.24
CA PHE A 541 1.29 -26.18 -3.06
C PHE A 541 1.52 -24.82 -2.39
N CYS A 542 0.45 -24.19 -1.88
CA CYS A 542 0.56 -22.91 -1.17
C CYS A 542 1.47 -23.00 0.05
N GLY A 543 1.31 -24.02 0.90
CA GLY A 543 2.21 -24.20 2.05
C GLY A 543 3.67 -24.40 1.63
N ALA A 544 3.92 -25.20 0.59
CA ALA A 544 5.26 -25.55 0.14
C ALA A 544 6.01 -24.35 -0.45
N ILE A 545 5.34 -23.59 -1.32
CA ILE A 545 5.96 -22.44 -1.97
C ILE A 545 6.33 -21.35 -0.96
N TRP A 546 5.56 -21.18 0.12
CA TRP A 546 5.88 -20.24 1.20
C TRP A 546 7.14 -20.61 1.99
N VAL A 547 7.42 -21.90 2.17
CA VAL A 547 8.69 -22.34 2.76
C VAL A 547 9.86 -22.01 1.82
N VAL A 548 9.67 -22.19 0.51
CA VAL A 548 10.66 -21.79 -0.52
C VAL A 548 10.86 -20.28 -0.56
N MET A 549 9.81 -19.48 -0.33
CA MET A 549 9.91 -18.01 -0.24
C MET A 549 10.85 -17.54 0.88
N GLY A 550 11.04 -18.34 1.93
CA GLY A 550 12.09 -18.10 2.92
C GLY A 550 13.48 -17.96 2.29
N GLY A 551 13.77 -18.77 1.26
CA GLY A 551 14.99 -18.67 0.46
C GLY A 551 15.00 -17.49 -0.50
N ALA A 552 13.86 -17.12 -1.10
CA ALA A 552 13.76 -15.96 -1.98
C ALA A 552 14.05 -14.63 -1.24
N TRP A 553 13.66 -14.54 0.03
CA TRP A 553 14.06 -13.42 0.89
C TRP A 553 15.59 -13.32 1.00
N MET A 554 16.32 -14.43 1.11
CA MET A 554 17.79 -14.39 1.19
C MET A 554 18.48 -13.92 -0.11
N MET A 555 17.74 -13.83 -1.23
CA MET A 555 18.25 -13.31 -2.50
C MET A 555 18.22 -11.77 -2.58
N VAL A 556 17.44 -11.11 -1.71
CA VAL A 556 17.30 -9.65 -1.73
C VAL A 556 18.30 -8.98 -0.78
N PRO A 557 18.90 -7.84 -1.13
CA PRO A 557 19.88 -7.16 -0.28
C PRO A 557 19.22 -6.55 0.96
N GLU A 558 19.93 -6.55 2.09
CA GLU A 558 19.42 -5.98 3.35
C GLU A 558 19.37 -4.44 3.32
N THR A 559 18.25 -3.87 3.76
CA THR A 559 18.01 -2.41 3.80
C THR A 559 18.10 -1.83 5.21
N LYS A 560 18.19 -2.66 6.26
CA LYS A 560 18.25 -2.20 7.65
C LYS A 560 19.41 -1.22 7.88
N GLY A 561 19.12 -0.14 8.58
CA GLY A 561 20.11 0.84 9.01
C GLY A 561 20.60 1.73 7.87
N ARG A 562 19.88 1.78 6.74
CA ARG A 562 20.15 2.69 5.64
C ARG A 562 18.98 3.64 5.46
N ALA A 563 19.25 4.93 5.35
CA ALA A 563 18.24 5.90 4.98
C ALA A 563 17.73 5.63 3.55
N ALA A 564 16.41 5.67 3.33
CA ALA A 564 15.86 5.52 1.99
C ALA A 564 16.34 6.65 1.09
N ALA A 565 16.76 6.32 -0.14
CA ALA A 565 17.26 7.27 -1.13
C ALA A 565 16.14 8.06 -1.83
#